data_AF-A0A0R3EWP4-F1
#
_entry.id   AF-A0A0R3EWP4-F1
#
_cell.length_a   1.000
_cell.length_b   1.000
_cell.length_c   1.000
_cell.angle_alpha   90.00
_cell.angle_beta   90.00
_cell.angle_gamma   90.00
#
_symmetry.space_group_name_H-M   'P 1'
#
loop_
_entity.id
_entity.type
_entity.pdbx_description
1 polymer ?
#
loop_
_entity_poly.entity_id
_entity_poly.type
_entity_poly.pdbx_seq_one_letter_code
_entity_poly.pdbx_strand_id
1 'polypeptide(L)' 'MPNPVPQNDTTRLVIYAVLFVTIFVGGVLLVVLGKAESGDALQWVITGAGLAGTGLAGLKLAQDRRTDDADDGQ' A
#
# COMPACT_ATOMS: atom_id res chain seq x y z
N MET A 1 -22.15 -21.98 -5.37
CA MET A 1 -21.04 -22.03 -4.40
C MET A 1 -20.79 -20.61 -3.92
N PRO A 2 -20.73 -20.32 -2.60
CA PRO A 2 -20.43 -18.98 -2.10
C PRO A 2 -19.06 -18.50 -2.59
N ASN A 3 -18.98 -17.30 -3.15
CA ASN A 3 -17.74 -16.75 -3.71
C ASN A 3 -16.78 -16.38 -2.56
N PRO A 4 -15.55 -16.93 -2.49
CA PRO A 4 -14.58 -16.60 -1.45
C PRO A 4 -14.01 -15.18 -1.59
N VAL A 5 -14.22 -14.53 -2.74
CA VAL A 5 -13.75 -13.17 -2.96
C VAL A 5 -14.78 -12.17 -2.43
N PRO A 6 -14.37 -11.20 -1.59
CA PRO A 6 -15.23 -10.09 -1.19
C PRO A 6 -15.74 -9.35 -2.43
N GLN A 7 -17.06 -9.38 -2.64
CA GLN A 7 -17.73 -8.68 -3.74
C GLN A 7 -17.73 -7.15 -3.54
N ASN A 8 -17.52 -6.69 -2.31
CA ASN A 8 -17.39 -5.28 -1.97
C ASN A 8 -15.96 -4.80 -2.27
N ASP A 9 -15.84 -3.85 -3.21
CA ASP A 9 -14.56 -3.25 -3.62
C ASP A 9 -13.81 -2.56 -2.48
N THR A 10 -14.52 -1.93 -1.54
CA THR A 10 -13.93 -1.31 -0.34
C THR A 10 -13.32 -2.36 0.56
N THR A 11 -14.02 -3.49 0.77
CA THR A 11 -13.49 -4.61 1.55
C THR A 11 -12.24 -5.19 0.88
N ARG A 12 -12.26 -5.34 -0.45
CA ARG A 12 -11.12 -5.85 -1.21
C ARG A 12 -9.92 -4.90 -1.13
N LEU A 13 -10.14 -3.58 -1.22
CA LEU A 13 -9.11 -2.56 -1.06
C LEU A 13 -8.46 -2.61 0.33
N VAL A 14 -9.27 -2.68 1.39
CA VAL A 14 -8.76 -2.76 2.77
C VAL A 14 -7.91 -4.02 2.95
N ILE A 15 -8.35 -5.17 2.43
CA ILE A 15 -7.59 -6.42 2.51
C ILE A 15 -6.23 -6.29 1.81
N TYR A 16 -6.19 -5.72 0.61
CA TYR A 16 -4.92 -5.51 -0.10
C TYR A 16 -4.01 -4.52 0.63
N ALA A 17 -4.56 -3.44 1.20
CA ALA A 17 -3.80 -2.48 1.97
C ALA A 17 -3.16 -3.13 3.23
N VAL A 18 -3.93 -3.95 3.96
CA VAL A 18 -3.42 -4.67 5.14
C VAL A 18 -2.35 -5.68 4.76
N LEU A 19 -2.53 -6.44 3.68
CA LEU A 19 -1.52 -7.36 3.16
C LEU A 19 -0.21 -6.63 2.81
N PHE A 20 -0.32 -5.51 2.11
CA PHE A 20 0.83 -4.69 1.74
C PHE A 20 1.59 -4.18 2.98
N VAL A 21 0.88 -3.60 3.95
CA VAL A 21 1.50 -3.12 5.20
C VAL A 21 2.18 -4.26 5.97
N THR A 22 1.56 -5.44 6.01
CA THR A 22 2.12 -6.61 6.72
C THR A 22 3.44 -7.05 6.10
N ILE A 23 3.51 -7.16 4.77
CA ILE A 23 4.75 -7.53 4.06
C ILE A 23 5.81 -6.45 4.22
N PHE A 24 5.41 -5.17 4.12
CA PHE A 24 6.31 -4.04 4.27
C PHE A 24 6.94 -3.99 5.66
N VAL A 25 6.12 -4.08 6.71
CA VAL A 25 6.59 -4.09 8.10
C VAL A 25 7.48 -5.30 8.37
N GLY A 26 7.13 -6.48 7.86
CA GLY A 26 7.96 -7.68 7.96
C GLY A 26 9.34 -7.51 7.30
N GLY A 27 9.39 -6.90 6.11
CA GLY A 27 10.64 -6.57 5.42
C GLY A 27 11.49 -5.56 6.21
N VAL A 28 10.87 -4.49 6.72
CA VAL A 28 11.56 -3.49 7.56
C VAL A 28 12.10 -4.12 8.84
N LEU A 29 11.35 -5.01 9.49
CA LEU A 29 11.83 -5.75 10.67
C LEU A 29 13.04 -6.62 10.34
N LEU A 30 13.02 -7.36 9.23
CA LEU A 30 14.18 -8.17 8.80
C LEU A 30 15.44 -7.32 8.58
N VAL A 31 15.25 -6.12 8.03
CA VAL A 31 16.32 -5.12 7.85
C VAL A 31 16.84 -4.60 9.19
N VAL A 32 15.94 -4.18 10.10
CA VAL A 32 16.30 -3.63 11.42
C VAL A 32 16.96 -4.67 12.31
N LEU A 33 16.57 -5.94 12.22
CA LEU A 33 17.20 -7.05 12.95
C LEU A 33 18.63 -7.36 12.47
N GLY A 34 19.18 -6.61 11.51
CA GLY A 34 20.55 -6.78 11.03
C GLY A 34 20.78 -8.10 10.28
N LYS A 35 19.71 -8.77 9.86
CA LYS A 35 19.78 -9.95 8.97
C LYS A 35 20.03 -9.56 7.50
N ALA A 36 20.13 -8.26 7.21
CA ALA A 36 20.50 -7.69 5.91
C ALA A 36 21.69 -6.73 6.11
N GLU A 37 22.66 -6.78 5.22
CA GLU A 37 23.86 -5.92 5.25
C GLU A 37 23.47 -4.44 5.22
N SER A 38 24.12 -3.60 6.01
CA SER A 38 23.72 -2.20 6.25
C SER A 38 23.63 -1.32 4.99
N GLY A 39 24.34 -1.68 3.91
CA GLY A 39 24.19 -1.04 2.60
C GLY A 39 22.87 -1.40 1.90
N ASP A 40 22.46 -2.66 1.99
CA ASP A 40 21.22 -3.20 1.41
C ASP A 40 19.98 -2.77 2.22
N ALA A 41 20.14 -2.66 3.55
CA ALA A 41 19.17 -2.09 4.47
C ALA A 41 18.77 -0.65 4.12
N LEU A 42 19.75 0.22 3.89
CA LEU A 42 19.51 1.63 3.58
C LEU A 42 18.84 1.79 2.21
N GLN A 43 19.23 0.95 1.24
CA GLN A 43 18.60 0.89 -0.08
C GLN A 43 17.13 0.45 0.03
N TRP A 44 16.80 -0.52 0.88
CA TRP A 44 15.42 -0.94 1.14
C TRP A 44 14.59 0.15 1.82
N VAL A 45 15.16 0.91 2.76
CA VAL A 45 14.46 2.03 3.40
C VAL A 45 14.20 3.15 2.41
N ILE A 46 15.17 3.51 1.57
CA ILE A 46 15.01 4.54 0.53
C ILE A 46 13.97 4.10 -0.52
N THR A 47 14.04 2.84 -0.96
CA THR A 47 13.09 2.26 -1.90
C THR A 47 11.69 2.21 -1.29
N GLY A 48 11.57 1.80 -0.03
CA GLY A 48 10.32 1.75 0.72
C GLY A 48 9.71 3.14 0.96
N ALA A 49 10.53 4.14 1.29
CA ALA A 49 10.10 5.53 1.45
C ALA A 49 9.64 6.14 0.12
N GLY A 50 10.37 5.87 -0.98
CA GLY A 50 9.98 6.28 -2.33
C GLY A 50 8.67 5.62 -2.78
N LEU A 51 8.48 4.34 -2.48
CA LEU A 51 7.26 3.59 -2.80
C LEU A 51 6.07 4.03 -1.94
N ALA A 52 6.27 4.30 -0.65
CA ALA A 52 5.23 4.86 0.21
C ALA A 52 4.84 6.29 -0.20
N GLY A 53 5.81 7.13 -0.56
CA GLY A 53 5.57 8.50 -1.03
C GLY A 53 4.83 8.55 -2.37
N THR A 54 5.25 7.75 -3.33
CA THR A 54 4.56 7.61 -4.64
C THR A 54 3.20 6.92 -4.50
N GLY A 55 3.09 5.93 -3.62
CA GLY A 55 1.83 5.26 -3.30
C GLY A 55 0.82 6.21 -2.66
N LEU A 56 1.24 7.11 -1.77
CA LEU A 56 0.37 8.13 -1.17
C LEU A 56 -0.08 9.17 -2.19
N ALA A 57 0.79 9.59 -3.10
CA ALA A 57 0.44 10.49 -4.20
C ALA A 57 -0.57 9.82 -5.17
N GLY A 58 -0.38 8.55 -5.50
CA GLY A 58 -1.32 7.77 -6.29
C GLY A 58 -2.65 7.54 -5.58
N LEU A 59 -2.64 7.35 -4.27
CA LEU A 59 -3.84 7.22 -3.44
C LEU A 59 -4.63 8.55 -3.41
N LYS A 60 -3.93 9.68 -3.26
CA LYS A 60 -4.53 11.01 -3.38
C LYS A 60 -5.15 11.24 -4.76
N LEU A 61 -4.43 10.91 -5.84
CA LEU A 61 -4.93 11.06 -7.20
C LEU A 61 -6.15 10.16 -7.50
N ALA A 62 -6.17 8.96 -6.91
CA ALA A 62 -7.31 8.05 -7.01
C ALA A 62 -8.52 8.51 -6.16
N GLN A 63 -8.28 9.17 -5.02
CA GLN A 63 -9.33 9.82 -4.25
C GLN A 63 -9.89 11.04 -4.98
N ASP A 64 -9.03 11.87 -5.57
CA ASP A 64 -9.41 13.09 -6.30
C ASP A 64 -10.38 12.75 -7.45
N ARG A 65 -10.02 11.78 -8.29
CA ARG A 65 -10.90 11.31 -9.38
C ARG A 65 -12.26 10.77 -8.92
N ARG A 66 -12.31 10.12 -7.76
CA ARG A 66 -13.58 9.63 -7.20
C ARG A 66 -14.43 10.75 -6.58
N THR A 67 -13.80 11.86 -6.22
CA THR A 67 -14.49 13.02 -5.66
C THR A 67 -15.11 13.84 -6.79
N ASP A 68 -14.41 14.02 -7.91
CA ASP A 68 -14.95 14.67 -9.12
C ASP A 68 -16.14 13.89 -9.71
N ASP A 69 -16.07 12.56 -9.81
CA ASP A 69 -17.19 11.72 -10.28
C ASP A 69 -18.44 11.80 -9.38
N ALA A 70 -18.30 12.25 -8.12
CA ALA A 70 -19.41 12.38 -7.18
C ALA A 70 -20.12 13.75 -7.25
N ASP A 71 -19.49 14.76 -7.86
CA ASP A 71 -20.01 16.14 -7.96
C ASP A 71 -20.69 16.41 -9.31
N ASP A 72 -20.31 15.70 -10.38
CA ASP A 72 -20.92 15.81 -11.73
C ASP A 72 -22.21 14.99 -11.92
N GLY A 73 -22.74 14.41 -10.84
CA GLY A 73 -23.90 13.50 -10.84
C GLY A 73 -25.26 14.13 -10.51
N GLN A 74 -25.41 15.46 -10.55
CA GLN A 74 -26.68 16.14 -10.25
C GLN A 74 -27.15 17.12 -11.35
#